data_AF-A0A0B2SHK5-F1
#
_entry.id   AF-A0A0B2SHK5-F1
#
_cell.length_a   1.000
_cell.length_b   1.000
_cell.length_c   1.000
_cell.angle_alpha   90.00
_cell.angle_beta   90.00
_cell.angle_gamma   90.00
#
_symmetry.space_group_name_H-M   'P 1'
#
loop_
_entity.id
_entity.type
_entity.pdbx_description
1 polymer ?
#
loop_
_entity_poly.entity_id
_entity_poly.type
_entity_poly.pdbx_seq_one_letter_code
_entity_poly.pdbx_strand_id
1 'polypeptide(L)'
;TKKPRGRFAGSKNKPKTTPFLVAQPMEPSMKVIIVNVTSSSDIIESILDVVHRGHVSLTVLSSSGTIMEVTLHNSSHGAGALPLCGPFTLLSLNGSYLYNNHYTLHPGATLVPPLSFGISFSTSQGQVFGGAIGGRVIAGNDVSLSICTFKNPVMYKYASRDKEKNEGNNNNNNNYNNNSKDFIGSSELLGFNMISCGVRGW
;
A
#
# COMPACT_ATOMS: atom_id res chain seq x y z
N THR A 1 -53.78 -12.14 73.01
CA THR A 1 -53.39 -10.88 72.34
C THR A 1 -52.10 -11.10 71.57
N LYS A 2 -52.02 -10.62 70.33
CA LYS A 2 -51.11 -11.07 69.26
C LYS A 2 -49.63 -10.73 69.51
N LYS A 3 -48.72 -11.71 69.30
CA LYS A 3 -47.27 -11.49 69.21
C LYS A 3 -46.95 -10.58 68.01
N PRO A 4 -46.17 -9.49 68.16
CA PRO A 4 -45.78 -8.67 67.02
C PRO A 4 -44.76 -9.44 66.16
N ARG A 5 -45.11 -9.67 64.89
CA ARG A 5 -44.22 -10.22 63.86
C ARG A 5 -43.20 -9.16 63.46
N GLY A 6 -41.91 -9.51 63.58
CA GLY A 6 -40.80 -9.20 62.66
C GLY A 6 -40.36 -7.74 62.46
N ARG A 7 -39.04 -7.52 62.55
CA ARG A 7 -38.33 -6.67 61.58
C ARG A 7 -37.76 -7.59 60.51
N PHE A 8 -37.96 -7.26 59.22
CA PHE A 8 -37.32 -8.01 58.13
C PHE A 8 -35.80 -7.88 58.26
N ALA A 9 -35.09 -8.99 58.03
CA ALA A 9 -33.63 -9.02 58.05
C ALA A 9 -33.07 -7.94 57.12
N GLY A 10 -32.16 -7.11 57.64
CA GLY A 10 -31.59 -5.98 56.92
C GLY A 10 -31.03 -6.40 55.57
N SER A 11 -31.43 -5.68 54.52
CA SER A 11 -30.89 -5.85 53.18
C SER A 11 -29.38 -5.57 53.21
N LYS A 12 -28.58 -6.64 53.13
CA LYS A 12 -27.18 -6.53 52.76
C LYS A 12 -27.15 -6.12 51.29
N ASN A 13 -27.03 -4.82 51.01
CA ASN A 13 -26.57 -4.37 49.70
C ASN A 13 -25.15 -4.93 49.52
N LYS A 14 -25.04 -6.09 48.88
CA LYS A 14 -23.78 -6.50 48.28
C LYS A 14 -23.45 -5.42 47.24
N PRO A 15 -22.25 -4.82 47.25
CA PRO A 15 -21.86 -3.90 46.19
C PRO A 15 -22.07 -4.64 44.88
N LYS A 16 -22.82 -4.02 43.97
CA LYS A 16 -23.05 -4.56 42.63
C LYS A 16 -21.67 -4.75 42.03
N THR A 17 -21.22 -6.00 41.94
CA THR A 17 -20.01 -6.36 41.22
C THR A 17 -20.27 -5.93 39.80
N THR A 18 -19.81 -4.74 39.43
CA THR A 18 -19.70 -4.37 38.03
C THR A 18 -18.84 -5.47 37.43
N PRO A 19 -19.34 -6.23 36.44
CA PRO A 19 -18.49 -7.18 35.76
C PRO A 19 -17.29 -6.38 35.27
N PHE A 20 -16.11 -6.76 35.75
CA PHE A 20 -14.86 -6.26 35.21
C PHE A 20 -14.99 -6.48 33.71
N LEU A 21 -15.12 -5.40 32.94
CA LEU A 21 -15.08 -5.46 31.49
C LEU A 21 -13.69 -6.02 31.21
N VAL A 22 -13.62 -7.34 31.03
CA VAL A 22 -12.44 -7.99 30.48
C VAL A 22 -12.23 -7.25 29.17
N ALA A 23 -11.20 -6.42 29.14
CA ALA A 23 -10.82 -5.72 27.93
C ALA A 23 -10.66 -6.81 26.87
N GLN A 24 -11.62 -6.86 25.95
CA GLN A 24 -11.53 -7.76 24.82
C GLN A 24 -10.19 -7.41 24.16
N PRO A 25 -9.30 -8.37 23.90
CA PRO A 25 -8.01 -8.07 23.30
C PRO A 25 -8.30 -7.30 22.01
N MET A 26 -7.96 -6.01 22.01
CA MET A 26 -8.16 -5.14 20.87
C MET A 26 -7.20 -5.65 19.80
N GLU A 27 -7.76 -6.30 18.78
CA GLU A 27 -6.99 -6.71 17.61
C GLU A 27 -6.22 -5.49 17.08
N PRO A 28 -4.92 -5.64 16.77
CA PRO A 28 -4.13 -4.52 16.30
C PRO A 28 -4.75 -3.96 15.02
N SER A 29 -4.87 -2.62 14.95
CA SER A 29 -5.45 -1.91 13.80
C SER A 29 -4.67 -2.15 12.50
N MET A 30 -3.40 -2.54 12.62
CA MET A 30 -2.47 -2.79 11.53
C MET A 30 -1.63 -4.03 11.85
N LYS A 31 -1.46 -4.94 10.88
CA LYS A 31 -0.66 -6.17 11.05
C LYS A 31 0.36 -6.30 9.94
N VAL A 32 1.62 -6.56 10.29
CA VAL A 32 2.66 -6.97 9.36
C VAL A 32 2.67 -8.49 9.28
N ILE A 33 2.59 -9.05 8.07
CA ILE A 33 2.68 -10.49 7.85
C ILE A 33 3.64 -10.80 6.71
N ILE A 34 4.28 -11.96 6.80
CA ILE A 34 5.14 -12.50 5.76
C ILE A 34 4.36 -13.52 4.95
N VAL A 35 4.32 -13.36 3.63
CA VAL A 35 3.65 -14.26 2.70
C VAL A 35 4.70 -14.91 1.83
N ASN A 36 4.86 -16.22 1.97
CA ASN A 36 5.71 -17.00 1.09
C ASN A 36 4.84 -17.54 -0.06
N VAL A 37 5.20 -17.18 -1.29
CA VAL A 37 4.47 -17.58 -2.49
C VAL A 37 5.09 -18.85 -3.04
N THR A 38 4.25 -19.85 -3.28
CA THR A 38 4.66 -21.13 -3.87
C THR A 38 5.13 -20.93 -5.32
N SER A 39 6.14 -21.69 -5.72
CA SER A 39 6.63 -21.67 -7.11
C SER A 39 5.51 -21.93 -8.11
N SER A 40 5.59 -21.29 -9.27
CA SER A 40 4.61 -21.35 -10.35
C SER A 40 3.20 -20.82 -9.99
N SER A 41 3.05 -20.16 -8.84
CA SER A 41 1.78 -19.52 -8.45
C SER A 41 1.79 -18.02 -8.79
N ASP A 42 0.62 -17.43 -8.97
CA ASP A 42 0.50 -15.99 -9.21
C ASP A 42 0.67 -15.21 -7.89
N ILE A 43 1.64 -14.31 -7.87
CA ILE A 43 1.95 -13.45 -6.73
C ILE A 43 0.78 -12.52 -6.42
N ILE A 44 0.13 -11.95 -7.45
CA ILE A 44 -1.00 -11.04 -7.27
C ILE A 44 -2.21 -11.79 -6.73
N GLU A 45 -2.47 -13.00 -7.22
CA GLU A 45 -3.55 -13.84 -6.69
C GLU A 45 -3.31 -14.21 -5.21
N SER A 46 -2.07 -14.53 -4.84
CA SER A 46 -1.68 -14.82 -3.46
C SER A 46 -1.91 -13.61 -2.53
N ILE A 47 -1.63 -12.40 -3.02
CA ILE A 47 -1.93 -11.16 -2.30
C ILE A 47 -3.44 -10.98 -2.14
N LEU A 48 -4.22 -11.22 -3.20
CA LEU A 48 -5.68 -11.09 -3.17
C LEU A 48 -6.34 -12.12 -2.24
N ASP A 49 -5.79 -13.32 -2.12
CA ASP A 49 -6.27 -14.32 -1.16
C ASP A 49 -6.17 -13.81 0.29
N VAL A 50 -5.07 -13.15 0.65
CA VAL A 50 -4.91 -12.51 1.98
C VAL A 50 -5.98 -11.43 2.21
N VAL A 51 -6.19 -10.55 1.22
CA VAL A 51 -7.19 -9.49 1.29
C VAL A 51 -8.58 -10.07 1.52
N HIS A 52 -8.96 -11.06 0.71
CA HIS A 52 -10.30 -11.64 0.73
C HIS A 52 -10.57 -12.44 2.00
N ARG A 53 -9.60 -13.23 2.49
CA ARG A 53 -9.74 -13.97 3.76
C ARG A 53 -9.82 -13.05 4.96
N GLY A 54 -9.06 -11.96 4.97
CA GLY A 54 -9.02 -11.03 6.10
C GLY A 54 -10.11 -9.96 6.07
N HIS A 55 -10.76 -9.74 4.93
CA HIS A 55 -11.55 -8.54 4.64
C HIS A 55 -10.76 -7.26 5.01
N VAL A 56 -9.51 -7.20 4.54
CA VAL A 56 -8.53 -6.15 4.85
C VAL A 56 -7.98 -5.52 3.59
N SER A 57 -7.65 -4.23 3.66
CA SER A 57 -6.77 -3.60 2.69
C SER A 57 -5.31 -3.90 3.04
N LEU A 58 -4.40 -3.78 2.07
CA LEU A 58 -2.98 -3.99 2.32
C LEU A 58 -2.08 -3.10 1.48
N THR A 59 -0.82 -3.01 1.92
CA THR A 59 0.31 -2.44 1.19
C THR A 59 1.49 -3.40 1.25
N VAL A 60 2.19 -3.60 0.14
CA VAL A 60 3.46 -4.35 0.12
C VAL A 60 4.58 -3.44 0.61
N LEU A 61 5.28 -3.88 1.64
CA LEU A 61 6.42 -3.16 2.24
C LEU A 61 7.73 -3.55 1.56
N SER A 62 7.92 -4.84 1.33
CA SER A 62 9.10 -5.38 0.65
C SER A 62 8.80 -6.74 0.02
N SER A 63 9.67 -7.15 -0.90
CA SER A 63 9.57 -8.41 -1.61
C SER A 63 10.96 -8.91 -1.99
N SER A 64 11.14 -10.23 -2.03
CA SER A 64 12.35 -10.86 -2.54
C SER A 64 12.02 -12.17 -3.24
N GLY A 65 12.96 -12.69 -4.03
CA GLY A 65 12.84 -13.98 -4.69
C GLY A 65 13.08 -13.87 -6.19
N THR A 66 12.60 -14.85 -6.94
CA THR A 66 12.68 -14.87 -8.41
C THR A 66 11.28 -15.01 -9.02
N ILE A 67 11.10 -14.48 -10.23
CA ILE A 67 9.85 -14.57 -10.99
C ILE A 67 10.13 -15.21 -12.36
N MET A 68 9.14 -15.88 -12.94
CA MET A 68 9.26 -16.60 -14.22
C MET A 68 8.55 -15.90 -15.37
N GLU A 69 7.45 -15.21 -15.05
CA GLU A 69 6.62 -14.49 -16.00
C GLU A 69 6.09 -13.23 -15.32
N VAL A 70 6.10 -12.13 -16.05
CA VAL A 70 5.53 -10.85 -15.61
C VAL A 70 4.85 -10.18 -16.77
N THR A 71 3.63 -9.71 -16.54
CA THR A 71 2.87 -8.93 -17.52
C THR A 71 2.84 -7.47 -17.12
N LEU A 72 3.53 -6.62 -17.87
CA LEU A 72 3.56 -5.17 -17.64
C LEU A 72 2.46 -4.45 -18.44
N HIS A 73 2.00 -3.31 -17.94
CA HIS A 73 1.12 -2.42 -18.68
C HIS A 73 1.94 -1.60 -19.70
N ASN A 74 1.74 -1.83 -20.99
CA ASN A 74 2.44 -1.10 -22.06
C ASN A 74 1.56 0.03 -22.62
N SER A 75 1.84 1.26 -22.19
CA SER A 75 1.17 2.45 -22.70
C SER A 75 1.75 2.96 -24.02
N SER A 76 2.93 2.48 -24.45
CA SER A 76 3.67 3.05 -25.58
C SER A 76 3.08 2.70 -26.94
N HIS A 77 2.26 1.66 -27.05
CA HIS A 77 1.78 1.11 -28.33
C HIS A 77 0.25 0.97 -28.41
N GLY A 78 -0.49 1.67 -27.54
CA GLY A 78 -1.95 1.55 -27.45
C GLY A 78 -2.37 0.33 -26.63
N ALA A 79 -2.67 0.58 -25.36
CA ALA A 79 -3.38 -0.31 -24.43
C ALA A 79 -3.06 -1.83 -24.55
N GLY A 80 -1.77 -2.20 -24.59
CA GLY A 80 -1.34 -3.59 -24.68
C GLY A 80 -0.72 -4.07 -23.39
N ALA A 81 -1.05 -5.28 -22.94
CA ALA A 81 -0.26 -5.96 -21.92
C ALA A 81 1.05 -6.49 -22.56
N LEU A 82 2.20 -6.30 -21.91
CA LEU A 82 3.50 -6.79 -22.36
C LEU A 82 3.95 -7.96 -21.47
N PRO A 83 3.74 -9.22 -21.91
CA PRO A 83 4.24 -10.38 -21.20
C PRO A 83 5.75 -10.53 -21.43
N LEU A 84 6.48 -10.80 -20.35
CA LEU A 84 7.91 -11.07 -20.34
C LEU A 84 8.16 -12.38 -19.60
N CYS A 85 8.94 -13.26 -20.20
CA CYS A 85 9.23 -14.60 -19.68
C CYS A 85 10.72 -14.80 -19.50
N GLY A 86 11.09 -15.46 -18.40
CA GLY A 86 12.48 -15.77 -18.08
C GLY A 86 12.66 -15.84 -16.56
N PRO A 87 13.73 -16.48 -16.08
CA PRO A 87 14.09 -16.32 -14.69
C PRO A 87 14.56 -14.87 -14.50
N PHE A 88 13.80 -14.12 -13.72
CA PHE A 88 14.15 -12.77 -13.31
C PHE A 88 14.33 -12.71 -11.81
N THR A 89 15.30 -11.93 -11.35
CA THR A 89 15.45 -11.61 -9.93
C THR A 89 14.48 -10.50 -9.58
N LEU A 90 13.60 -10.74 -8.60
CA LEU A 90 12.68 -9.72 -8.11
C LEU A 90 13.47 -8.70 -7.29
N LEU A 91 13.50 -7.45 -7.75
CA LEU A 91 14.17 -6.36 -7.05
C LEU A 91 13.19 -5.63 -6.14
N SER A 92 11.98 -5.36 -6.64
CA SER A 92 10.93 -4.75 -5.84
C SER A 92 9.54 -5.05 -6.38
N LEU A 93 8.58 -5.24 -5.47
CA LEU A 93 7.15 -5.22 -5.70
C LEU A 93 6.57 -4.24 -4.69
N ASN A 94 5.92 -3.19 -5.19
CA ASN A 94 5.42 -2.12 -4.35
C ASN A 94 3.99 -1.80 -4.79
N GLY A 95 3.15 -1.44 -3.83
CA GLY A 95 1.79 -1.07 -4.14
C GLY A 95 0.81 -1.43 -3.04
N SER A 96 -0.46 -1.16 -3.32
CA SER A 96 -1.53 -1.38 -2.36
C SER A 96 -2.78 -1.92 -3.04
N TYR A 97 -3.58 -2.61 -2.25
CA TYR A 97 -4.92 -3.04 -2.61
C TYR A 97 -5.92 -2.61 -1.55
N LEU A 98 -7.00 -1.98 -1.99
CA LEU A 98 -8.06 -1.47 -1.13
C LEU A 98 -9.28 -2.39 -1.21
N TYR A 99 -9.55 -3.12 -0.13
CA TYR A 99 -10.67 -4.05 -0.11
C TYR A 99 -12.00 -3.32 -0.26
N ASN A 100 -12.77 -3.70 -1.28
CA ASN A 100 -14.11 -3.19 -1.59
C ASN A 100 -14.18 -1.64 -1.65
N ASN A 101 -13.09 -0.97 -2.04
CA ASN A 101 -12.98 0.50 -2.02
C ASN A 101 -13.36 1.14 -0.68
N HIS A 102 -13.18 0.41 0.42
CA HIS A 102 -13.54 0.90 1.74
C HIS A 102 -12.41 1.77 2.30
N TYR A 103 -12.49 3.07 2.04
CA TYR A 103 -11.56 4.08 2.56
C TYR A 103 -12.26 5.43 2.70
N THR A 104 -11.69 6.30 3.53
CA THR A 104 -12.14 7.69 3.65
C THR A 104 -11.12 8.61 2.99
N LEU A 105 -11.56 9.43 2.05
CA LEU A 105 -10.73 10.49 1.47
C LEU A 105 -10.88 11.76 2.29
N HIS A 106 -9.77 12.29 2.79
CA HIS A 106 -9.75 13.63 3.33
C HIS A 106 -9.95 14.67 2.20
N PRO A 107 -10.59 15.83 2.45
CA PRO A 107 -10.71 16.88 1.45
C PRO A 107 -9.38 17.20 0.75
N GLY A 108 -9.42 17.22 -0.58
CA GLY A 108 -8.25 17.46 -1.43
C GLY A 108 -7.42 16.22 -1.76
N ALA A 109 -7.69 15.04 -1.17
CA ALA A 109 -7.04 13.79 -1.52
C ALA A 109 -7.51 13.25 -2.89
N THR A 110 -6.58 12.61 -3.61
CA THR A 110 -6.84 12.00 -4.92
C THR A 110 -7.37 10.59 -4.74
N LEU A 111 -8.31 10.19 -5.59
CA LEU A 111 -8.79 8.81 -5.68
C LEU A 111 -7.64 7.89 -6.07
N VAL A 112 -7.39 6.84 -5.29
CA VAL A 112 -6.41 5.80 -5.63
C VAL A 112 -7.15 4.65 -6.28
N PRO A 113 -6.65 4.10 -7.41
CA PRO A 113 -7.21 2.88 -7.99
C PRO A 113 -7.23 1.73 -6.98
N PRO A 114 -8.23 0.82 -7.03
CA PRO A 114 -8.38 -0.26 -6.05
C PRO A 114 -7.17 -1.21 -6.03
N LEU A 115 -6.52 -1.38 -7.18
CA LEU A 115 -5.33 -2.21 -7.40
C LEU A 115 -4.26 -1.33 -8.04
N SER A 116 -3.13 -1.18 -7.34
CA SER A 116 -2.05 -0.30 -7.78
C SER A 116 -0.74 -0.95 -7.39
N PHE A 117 -0.18 -1.79 -8.27
CA PHE A 117 1.09 -2.47 -8.06
C PHE A 117 2.09 -2.13 -9.18
N GLY A 118 3.31 -1.79 -8.78
CA GLY A 118 4.48 -1.66 -9.63
C GLY A 118 5.51 -2.72 -9.27
N ILE A 119 6.30 -3.10 -10.26
CA ILE A 119 7.33 -4.13 -10.12
C ILE A 119 8.62 -3.68 -10.79
N SER A 120 9.76 -4.04 -10.21
CA SER A 120 11.07 -3.97 -10.84
C SER A 120 11.82 -5.29 -10.67
N PHE A 121 12.53 -5.69 -11.72
CA PHE A 121 13.20 -6.99 -11.78
C PHE A 121 14.41 -6.92 -12.71
N SER A 122 15.32 -7.88 -12.58
CA SER A 122 16.49 -7.96 -13.44
C SER A 122 16.70 -9.32 -14.08
N THR A 123 17.36 -9.32 -15.24
CA THR A 123 17.86 -10.55 -15.86
C THR A 123 19.19 -10.95 -15.23
N SER A 124 19.61 -12.20 -15.47
CA SER A 124 20.94 -12.69 -15.08
C SER A 124 22.09 -11.91 -15.72
N GLN A 125 21.83 -11.14 -16.78
CA GLN A 125 22.80 -10.25 -17.43
C GLN A 125 22.88 -8.86 -16.78
N GLY A 126 22.11 -8.61 -15.71
CA GLY A 126 22.11 -7.33 -15.00
C GLY A 126 21.26 -6.23 -15.64
N GLN A 127 20.46 -6.56 -16.67
CA GLN A 127 19.49 -5.60 -17.23
C GLN A 127 18.29 -5.47 -16.29
N VAL A 128 17.85 -4.25 -16.02
CA VAL A 128 16.73 -3.95 -15.13
C VAL A 128 15.51 -3.51 -15.94
N PHE A 129 14.37 -4.08 -15.59
CA PHE A 129 13.06 -3.77 -16.15
C PHE A 129 12.13 -3.35 -15.02
N GLY A 130 11.09 -2.58 -15.36
CA GLY A 130 10.06 -2.24 -14.39
C GLY A 130 8.87 -1.53 -15.01
N GLY A 131 7.78 -1.48 -14.26
CA GLY A 131 6.55 -0.84 -14.70
C GLY A 131 5.37 -1.20 -13.83
N ALA A 132 4.19 -0.70 -14.21
CA ALA A 132 2.93 -1.11 -13.62
C ALA A 132 2.58 -2.53 -14.06
N ILE A 133 2.06 -3.34 -13.14
CA ILE A 133 1.59 -4.69 -13.46
C ILE A 133 0.27 -4.59 -14.22
N GLY A 134 0.24 -5.16 -15.41
CA GLY A 134 -0.93 -5.20 -16.29
C GLY A 134 -1.60 -6.58 -16.38
N GLY A 135 -1.09 -7.58 -15.65
CA GLY A 135 -1.59 -8.95 -15.67
C GLY A 135 -0.95 -9.81 -14.60
N ARG A 136 -0.64 -11.06 -14.95
CA ARG A 136 -0.10 -12.04 -14.01
C ARG A 136 1.38 -11.81 -13.70
N VAL A 137 1.79 -12.22 -12.50
CA VAL A 137 3.20 -12.33 -12.10
C VAL A 137 3.43 -13.70 -11.49
N ILE A 138 4.12 -14.58 -12.22
CA ILE A 138 4.32 -15.97 -11.82
C ILE A 138 5.61 -16.10 -11.00
N ALA A 139 5.48 -16.61 -9.78
CA ALA A 139 6.59 -16.86 -8.88
C ALA A 139 7.54 -17.94 -9.41
N GLY A 140 8.83 -17.70 -9.28
CA GLY A 140 9.90 -18.70 -9.43
C GLY A 140 10.21 -19.34 -8.08
N ASN A 141 11.45 -19.14 -7.62
CA ASN A 141 11.97 -19.67 -6.36
C ASN A 141 11.98 -18.61 -5.25
N ASP A 142 11.72 -19.07 -4.03
CA ASP A 142 11.87 -18.34 -2.75
C ASP A 142 11.25 -16.94 -2.75
N VAL A 143 10.03 -16.82 -3.30
CA VAL A 143 9.29 -15.56 -3.29
C VAL A 143 8.69 -15.31 -1.92
N SER A 144 9.10 -14.21 -1.28
CA SER A 144 8.58 -13.78 0.01
C SER A 144 8.20 -12.31 -0.03
N LEU A 145 7.03 -12.00 0.54
CA LEU A 145 6.49 -10.65 0.63
C LEU A 145 6.32 -10.27 2.10
N SER A 146 6.81 -9.09 2.48
CA SER A 146 6.41 -8.44 3.72
C SER A 146 5.28 -7.46 3.39
N ILE A 147 4.10 -7.72 3.93
CA ILE A 147 2.93 -6.90 3.67
C ILE A 147 2.37 -6.34 4.98
N CYS A 148 1.74 -5.18 4.88
CA CYS A 148 1.00 -4.62 5.98
C CYS A 148 -0.48 -4.52 5.66
N THR A 149 -1.31 -5.05 6.55
CA THR A 149 -2.76 -5.06 6.42
C THR A 149 -3.38 -4.03 7.35
N PHE A 150 -4.50 -3.44 6.94
CA PHE A 150 -5.24 -2.43 7.70
C PHE A 150 -6.72 -2.41 7.28
N LYS A 151 -7.58 -1.87 8.15
CA LYS A 151 -9.01 -1.66 7.86
C LYS A 151 -9.34 -0.17 7.93
N ASN A 152 -10.27 0.25 7.08
CA ASN A 152 -10.84 1.60 7.07
C ASN A 152 -9.77 2.71 7.02
N PRO A 153 -8.82 2.66 6.06
CA PRO A 153 -7.78 3.67 5.95
C PRO A 153 -8.40 5.05 5.66
N VAL A 154 -7.76 6.09 6.23
CA VAL A 154 -8.04 7.49 5.89
C VAL A 154 -6.87 8.02 5.07
N MET A 155 -7.15 8.51 3.87
CA MET A 155 -6.15 9.04 2.96
C MET A 155 -6.05 10.55 3.08
N TYR A 156 -4.85 11.04 3.30
CA TYR A 156 -4.55 12.47 3.37
C TYR A 156 -3.68 12.89 2.19
N LYS A 157 -3.92 14.09 1.67
CA LYS A 157 -2.98 14.77 0.78
C LYS A 157 -2.14 15.73 1.60
N TYR A 158 -0.84 15.49 1.62
CA TYR A 158 0.12 16.42 2.18
C TYR A 158 0.76 17.25 1.07
N ALA A 159 0.71 18.57 1.19
CA ALA A 159 1.48 19.48 0.35
C ALA A 159 2.64 20.02 1.17
N SER A 160 3.86 19.85 0.67
CA SER A 160 5.02 20.55 1.23
C SER A 160 4.81 22.06 1.06
N ARG A 161 5.07 22.84 2.11
CA ARG A 161 5.06 24.30 1.98
C ARG A 161 6.39 24.71 1.38
N ASP A 162 6.37 25.16 0.14
CA ASP A 162 7.52 25.88 -0.41
C ASP A 162 7.60 27.23 0.29
N LYS A 163 8.70 27.50 0.99
CA LYS A 163 8.98 28.84 1.52
C LYS A 163 9.30 29.73 0.32
N GLU A 164 8.36 30.57 -0.09
CA GLU A 164 8.64 31.70 -0.98
C GLU A 164 9.71 32.58 -0.32
N LYS A 165 10.93 32.60 -0.86
CA LYS A 165 11.90 33.64 -0.55
C LYS A 165 11.43 34.93 -1.22
N ASN A 166 10.95 35.86 -0.40
CA ASN A 166 10.84 37.26 -0.76
C ASN A 166 12.25 37.84 -0.96
N GLU A 167 12.63 38.18 -2.18
CA GLU A 167 13.59 39.28 -2.42
C GLU A 167 13.11 40.13 -3.59
N GLY A 168 13.07 41.44 -3.34
CA GLY A 168 12.44 42.43 -4.18
C GLY A 168 13.16 42.68 -5.49
N ASN A 169 12.33 42.93 -6.51
CA ASN A 169 12.44 43.99 -7.49
C ASN A 169 13.85 44.37 -7.98
N ASN A 170 14.22 43.88 -9.17
CA ASN A 170 14.74 44.76 -10.21
C ASN A 170 14.57 44.12 -11.60
N ASN A 171 13.87 44.87 -12.45
CA ASN A 171 13.68 44.62 -13.87
C ASN A 171 15.03 44.49 -14.58
N ASN A 172 15.21 43.44 -15.36
CA ASN A 172 15.77 43.55 -16.71
C ASN A 172 15.41 42.32 -17.55
N ASN A 173 14.81 42.61 -18.70
CA ASN A 173 14.58 41.68 -19.79
C ASN A 173 15.87 40.92 -20.13
N ASN A 174 15.79 39.59 -20.23
CA ASN A 174 16.39 38.88 -21.35
C ASN A 174 15.73 37.52 -21.54
N ASN A 175 15.29 37.34 -22.78
CA ASN A 175 14.69 36.16 -23.35
C ASN A 175 15.74 35.04 -23.43
N TYR A 176 15.56 33.98 -22.65
CA TYR A 176 16.21 32.69 -22.88
C TYR A 176 15.20 31.57 -22.67
N ASN A 177 14.73 31.00 -23.78
CA ASN A 177 14.16 29.66 -23.83
C ASN A 177 15.21 28.68 -23.30
N ASN A 178 14.96 28.06 -22.15
CA ASN A 178 15.64 26.82 -21.76
C ASN A 178 14.65 25.87 -21.10
N ASN A 179 14.46 24.75 -21.80
CA ASN A 179 13.76 23.58 -21.34
C ASN A 179 14.47 22.94 -20.15
N SER A 180 13.64 22.32 -19.31
CA SER A 180 13.97 21.28 -18.33
C SER A 180 14.56 21.78 -17.02
N LYS A 181 13.66 21.92 -16.04
CA LYS A 181 13.98 22.09 -14.62
C LYS A 181 14.61 20.80 -14.08
N ASP A 182 15.89 20.95 -13.75
CA ASP A 182 16.62 20.40 -12.62
C ASP A 182 15.97 19.28 -11.78
N PHE A 183 16.70 18.16 -11.79
CA PHE A 183 16.82 17.21 -10.71
C PHE A 183 16.92 17.91 -9.34
N ILE A 184 15.95 17.67 -8.46
CA ILE A 184 16.18 17.70 -7.01
C ILE A 184 15.54 16.45 -6.41
N GLY A 185 16.42 15.56 -5.95
CA GLY A 185 16.07 14.35 -5.23
C GLY A 185 15.45 14.65 -3.88
N SER A 186 14.33 13.98 -3.61
CA SER A 186 13.79 13.61 -2.30
C SER A 186 12.48 12.84 -2.53
N SER A 187 12.57 11.65 -3.12
CA SER A 187 11.41 10.78 -3.41
C SER A 187 11.57 9.33 -2.95
N GLU A 188 12.56 9.02 -2.11
CA GLU A 188 12.92 7.65 -1.74
C GLU A 188 11.90 6.87 -0.85
N LEU A 189 10.68 7.36 -0.63
CA LEU A 189 9.63 6.55 0.01
C LEU A 189 8.31 6.44 -0.75
N LEU A 190 8.15 7.12 -1.89
CA LEU A 190 6.99 6.95 -2.81
C LEU A 190 7.41 7.18 -4.27
N GLY A 191 8.62 6.74 -4.64
CA GLY A 191 9.25 6.95 -5.94
C GLY A 191 8.71 6.14 -7.12
N PHE A 192 7.49 5.59 -7.04
CA PHE A 192 6.80 5.08 -8.22
C PHE A 192 5.70 6.07 -8.58
N ASN A 193 6.07 7.06 -9.39
CA ASN A 193 5.12 7.97 -10.02
C ASN A 193 4.27 7.14 -10.99
N MET A 194 3.16 6.57 -10.51
CA MET A 194 2.31 5.65 -11.27
C MET A 194 1.54 6.32 -12.43
N ILE A 195 1.88 7.58 -12.74
CA ILE A 195 1.32 8.39 -13.84
C ILE A 195 2.39 8.74 -14.89
N SER A 196 3.69 8.48 -14.66
CA SER A 196 4.71 8.78 -15.68
C SER A 196 5.16 7.51 -16.41
N CYS A 197 4.30 7.00 -17.29
CA CYS A 197 4.79 6.24 -18.45
C CYS A 197 5.47 7.23 -19.41
N GLY A 198 6.74 7.53 -19.13
CA GLY A 198 7.62 8.30 -20.00
C GLY A 198 8.93 7.55 -20.16
N VAL A 199 8.95 6.53 -21.02
CA VAL A 199 10.18 5.87 -21.44
C VAL A 199 10.98 6.86 -22.28
N ARG A 200 12.17 7.25 -21.82
CA ARG A 200 13.17 7.93 -22.63
C ARG A 200 13.89 6.86 -23.43
N GLY A 201 13.73 6.93 -24.75
CA GLY A 201 14.03 5.86 -25.69
C GLY A 201 15.49 5.42 -25.78
N TRP A 202 15.64 4.20 -26.29
CA TRP A 202 16.64 3.88 -27.30
C TRP A 202 15.95 3.96 -28.66
#